data_AF-A0A960H4G2-F1
#
_entry.id   AF-A0A960H4G2-F1
#
_cell.length_a   1.000
_cell.length_b   1.000
_cell.length_c   1.000
_cell.angle_alpha   90.00
_cell.angle_beta   90.00
_cell.angle_gamma   90.00
#
_symmetry.space_group_name_H-M   'P 1'
#
loop_
_entity.id
_entity.type
_entity.pdbx_description
1 polymer ?
#
loop_
_entity_poly.entity_id
_entity_poly.type
_entity_poly.pdbx_seq_one_letter_code
_entity_poly.pdbx_strand_id
1 'polypeptide(L)'
;MIRSVGRAGPLKVCGLVLYLLRYDLLAVLVVAAVMALLSDRIQFSAAATLVPLLGVVVSIFIGFRNSAAYNRWWEARTQWGAVVANCRALNNALTALDDTSAAIAPTLDRMRRRQVRHAWQLAAELRGVPALPGVAELTPEDPPQTSATRLLNLQAADTRDLVLVDLI
;
A
#
# COMPACT_ATOMS: atom_id res chain seq x y z
N MET A 1 0.10 -3.77 -11.66
CA MET A 1 -0.03 -2.47 -10.96
C MET A 1 -0.79 -1.50 -11.85
N ILE A 2 -1.92 -0.95 -11.39
CA ILE A 2 -2.64 0.09 -12.12
C ILE A 2 -1.75 1.33 -12.13
N ARG A 3 -1.13 1.65 -13.27
CA ARG A 3 -0.47 2.94 -13.49
C ARG A 3 -1.56 3.98 -13.78
N SER A 4 -2.27 4.43 -12.73
CA SER A 4 -3.30 5.48 -12.85
C SER A 4 -2.71 6.91 -12.78
N VAL A 5 -1.39 7.05 -12.75
CA VAL A 5 -0.74 8.36 -12.68
C VAL A 5 -0.84 9.05 -14.05
N GLY A 6 -1.56 10.18 -14.13
CA GLY A 6 -1.69 11.02 -15.33
C GLY A 6 -3.11 11.60 -15.53
N ARG A 7 -3.27 12.55 -16.47
CA ARG A 7 -4.56 13.22 -16.77
C ARG A 7 -5.70 12.25 -17.13
N ALA A 8 -5.37 11.12 -17.77
CA ALA A 8 -6.33 10.07 -18.12
C ALA A 8 -6.55 9.02 -17.01
N GLY A 9 -5.92 9.19 -15.84
CA GLY A 9 -6.04 8.27 -14.70
C GLY A 9 -7.48 8.01 -14.25
N PRO A 10 -8.30 9.07 -14.01
CA PRO A 10 -9.69 8.90 -13.59
C PRO A 10 -10.51 8.09 -14.60
N LEU A 11 -10.35 8.36 -15.90
CA LEU A 11 -11.07 7.65 -16.96
C LEU A 11 -10.72 6.17 -17.01
N LYS A 12 -9.44 5.82 -16.82
CA LYS A 12 -8.99 4.42 -16.74
C LYS A 12 -9.59 3.69 -15.54
N VAL A 13 -9.69 4.36 -14.40
CA VAL A 13 -10.30 3.79 -13.20
C VAL A 13 -11.79 3.60 -13.40
N CYS A 14 -12.51 4.61 -13.91
CA CYS A 14 -13.93 4.47 -14.22
C CYS A 14 -14.18 3.34 -15.22
N GLY A 15 -13.39 3.26 -16.29
CA GLY A 15 -13.47 2.18 -17.27
C GLY A 15 -13.22 0.80 -16.65
N LEU A 16 -12.25 0.69 -15.74
CA LEU A 16 -12.00 -0.55 -15.01
C LEU A 16 -13.15 -0.92 -14.09
N VAL A 17 -13.71 0.05 -13.34
CA VAL A 17 -14.86 -0.18 -12.45
C VAL A 17 -16.06 -0.65 -13.26
N LEU A 18 -16.36 0.00 -14.38
CA LEU A 18 -17.43 -0.43 -15.29
C LEU A 18 -17.18 -1.83 -15.86
N TYR A 19 -15.94 -2.14 -16.23
CA TYR A 19 -15.56 -3.46 -16.72
C TYR A 19 -15.71 -4.54 -15.65
N LEU A 20 -15.39 -4.24 -14.39
CA LEU A 20 -15.54 -5.15 -13.26
C LEU A 20 -17.03 -5.37 -12.92
N LEU A 21 -17.84 -4.32 -12.94
CA LEU A 21 -19.27 -4.35 -12.63
C LEU A 21 -20.15 -4.78 -13.82
N ARG A 22 -19.57 -5.13 -14.96
CA ARG A 22 -20.34 -5.37 -16.21
C ARG A 22 -21.42 -6.44 -16.07
N TYR A 23 -21.14 -7.51 -15.30
CA TYR A 23 -22.10 -8.59 -15.11
C TYR A 23 -23.19 -8.19 -14.13
N ASP A 24 -22.86 -7.41 -13.09
CA ASP A 24 -23.84 -6.86 -12.16
C ASP A 24 -24.79 -5.89 -12.86
N LEU A 25 -24.25 -4.98 -13.67
CA LEU A 25 -25.03 -4.03 -14.48
C LEU A 25 -25.92 -4.75 -15.50
N LEU A 26 -25.39 -5.77 -16.17
CA LEU A 26 -26.17 -6.59 -17.10
C LEU A 26 -27.28 -7.35 -16.38
N ALA A 27 -27.01 -7.92 -15.21
CA ALA A 27 -28.02 -8.60 -14.41
C ALA A 27 -29.13 -7.63 -13.98
N VAL A 28 -28.79 -6.43 -13.50
CA VAL A 28 -29.76 -5.38 -13.16
C VAL A 28 -30.60 -4.99 -14.37
N LEU A 29 -29.98 -4.83 -15.54
CA LEU A 29 -30.69 -4.49 -16.78
C LEU A 29 -31.66 -5.61 -17.20
N VAL A 30 -31.24 -6.87 -17.14
CA VAL A 30 -32.08 -8.03 -17.46
C VAL A 30 -33.26 -8.12 -16.49
N VAL A 31 -33.03 -7.97 -15.18
CA VAL A 31 -34.10 -7.98 -14.18
C VAL A 31 -35.07 -6.83 -14.43
N ALA A 32 -34.58 -5.62 -14.69
CA ALA A 32 -35.41 -4.47 -14.99
C ALA A 32 -36.26 -4.68 -16.26
N ALA A 33 -35.66 -5.24 -17.33
CA ALA A 33 -36.36 -5.55 -18.57
C ALA A 33 -37.46 -6.61 -18.35
N VAL A 34 -37.17 -7.68 -17.61
CA VAL A 34 -38.17 -8.70 -17.25
C VAL A 34 -39.30 -8.07 -16.42
N MET A 35 -38.98 -7.25 -15.42
CA MET A 35 -40.02 -6.59 -14.61
C MET A 35 -40.89 -5.66 -15.45
N ALA A 36 -40.32 -4.91 -16.39
CA ALA A 36 -41.06 -4.04 -17.30
C ALA A 36 -42.00 -4.83 -18.24
N LEU A 37 -41.61 -6.03 -18.66
CA LEU A 37 -42.45 -6.88 -19.52
C LEU A 37 -43.56 -7.62 -18.75
N LEU A 38 -43.37 -7.86 -17.46
CA LEU A 38 -44.30 -8.62 -16.61
C LEU A 38 -45.19 -7.74 -15.72
N SER A 39 -44.96 -6.42 -15.67
CA SER A 39 -45.62 -5.50 -14.73
C SER A 39 -47.15 -5.54 -14.83
N ASP A 40 -47.69 -5.68 -16.05
CA ASP A 40 -49.14 -5.65 -16.27
C ASP A 40 -49.81 -7.01 -15.96
N ARG A 41 -49.02 -8.08 -15.79
CA ARG A 41 -49.52 -9.45 -15.60
C ARG A 41 -49.43 -9.94 -14.14
N ILE A 42 -48.57 -9.33 -13.32
CA ILE A 42 -48.29 -9.79 -11.95
C ILE A 42 -48.25 -8.58 -11.01
N GLN A 43 -49.11 -8.58 -9.98
CA GLN A 43 -49.09 -7.55 -8.94
C GLN A 43 -48.00 -7.84 -7.91
N PHE A 44 -46.90 -7.08 -7.95
CA PHE A 44 -45.74 -7.22 -7.06
C PHE A 44 -45.92 -6.57 -5.67
N SER A 45 -47.15 -6.62 -5.12
CA SER A 45 -47.53 -5.96 -3.85
C SER A 45 -46.58 -6.25 -2.69
N ALA A 46 -46.21 -7.53 -2.47
CA ALA A 46 -45.31 -7.91 -1.39
C ALA A 46 -43.85 -7.43 -1.58
N ALA A 47 -43.40 -7.32 -2.84
CA ALA A 47 -42.05 -6.85 -3.13
C ALA A 47 -41.88 -5.34 -2.90
N ALA A 48 -42.97 -4.57 -3.07
CA ALA A 48 -42.96 -3.12 -2.88
C ALA A 48 -42.59 -2.68 -1.45
N THR A 49 -42.90 -3.49 -0.44
CA THR A 49 -42.56 -3.21 0.96
C THR A 49 -41.24 -3.84 1.39
N LEU A 50 -40.93 -5.05 0.91
CA LEU A 50 -39.74 -5.79 1.34
C LEU A 50 -38.44 -5.25 0.70
N VAL A 51 -38.47 -4.85 -0.57
CA VAL A 51 -37.27 -4.39 -1.30
C VAL A 51 -36.65 -3.14 -0.68
N PRO A 52 -37.41 -2.08 -0.32
CA PRO A 52 -36.84 -0.91 0.37
C PRO A 52 -36.23 -1.26 1.72
N LEU A 53 -36.87 -2.15 2.50
CA LEU A 53 -36.36 -2.61 3.79
C LEU A 53 -35.01 -3.31 3.63
N LEU A 54 -34.91 -4.25 2.68
CA LEU A 54 -33.65 -4.90 2.34
C LEU A 54 -32.60 -3.90 1.88
N GLY A 55 -32.98 -2.89 1.09
CA GLY A 55 -32.10 -1.79 0.67
C GLY A 55 -31.52 -1.01 1.85
N VAL A 56 -32.33 -0.70 2.86
CA VAL A 56 -31.86 -0.03 4.09
C VAL A 56 -30.86 -0.92 4.84
N VAL A 57 -31.18 -2.19 5.02
CA VAL A 57 -30.30 -3.15 5.71
C VAL A 57 -28.95 -3.28 4.98
N VAL A 58 -28.98 -3.45 3.65
CA VAL A 58 -27.77 -3.54 2.82
C VAL A 58 -26.95 -2.24 2.88
N SER A 59 -27.61 -1.08 2.84
CA SER A 59 -26.94 0.23 2.96
C SER A 59 -26.17 0.37 4.27
N ILE A 60 -26.77 -0.03 5.39
CA ILE A 60 -26.11 -0.04 6.71
C ILE A 60 -24.88 -0.94 6.70
N PHE A 61 -25.00 -2.17 6.17
CA PHE A 61 -23.87 -3.09 6.07
C PHE A 61 -22.74 -2.57 5.18
N ILE A 62 -23.07 -1.93 4.05
CA ILE A 62 -22.09 -1.27 3.19
C ILE A 62 -21.38 -0.14 3.94
N GLY A 63 -22.13 0.64 4.72
CA GLY A 63 -21.57 1.69 5.59
C GLY A 63 -20.49 1.14 6.52
N PHE A 64 -20.80 0.12 7.32
CA PHE A 64 -19.84 -0.51 8.22
C PHE A 64 -18.63 -1.11 7.49
N ARG A 65 -18.87 -1.81 6.37
CA ARG A 65 -17.80 -2.41 5.56
C ARG A 65 -16.86 -1.35 4.98
N ASN A 66 -17.40 -0.25 4.47
CA ASN A 66 -16.62 0.85 3.92
C ASN A 66 -15.81 1.55 5.00
N SER A 67 -16.39 1.80 6.17
CA SER A 67 -15.67 2.38 7.31
C SER A 67 -14.49 1.50 7.74
N ALA A 68 -14.70 0.19 7.86
CA ALA A 68 -13.62 -0.74 8.21
C ALA A 68 -12.52 -0.79 7.14
N ALA A 69 -12.89 -0.84 5.86
CA ALA A 69 -11.94 -0.82 4.75
C ALA A 69 -11.13 0.50 4.69
N TYR A 70 -11.79 1.63 4.94
CA TYR A 70 -11.15 2.95 5.00
C TYR A 70 -10.16 3.04 6.16
N ASN A 71 -10.55 2.59 7.36
CA ASN A 71 -9.66 2.57 8.52
C ASN A 71 -8.40 1.74 8.25
N ARG A 72 -8.54 0.56 7.64
CA ARG A 72 -7.40 -0.30 7.28
C ARG A 72 -6.49 0.36 6.23
N TRP A 73 -7.07 1.05 5.25
CA TRP A 73 -6.30 1.83 4.27
C TRP A 73 -5.53 2.99 4.94
N TRP A 74 -6.19 3.69 5.86
CA TRP A 74 -5.59 4.80 6.60
C TRP A 74 -4.47 4.33 7.54
N GLU A 75 -4.65 3.20 8.22
CA GLU A 75 -3.64 2.58 9.06
C GLU A 75 -2.38 2.24 8.26
N ALA A 76 -2.52 1.58 7.10
CA ALA A 76 -1.39 1.27 6.23
C ALA A 76 -0.65 2.53 5.76
N ARG A 77 -1.37 3.61 5.43
CA ARG A 77 -0.76 4.91 5.10
C ARG A 77 0.00 5.50 6.28
N THR A 78 -0.55 5.40 7.49
CA THR A 78 0.07 5.90 8.71
C THR A 78 1.36 5.14 9.03
N GLN A 79 1.33 3.80 8.94
CA GLN A 79 2.52 2.95 9.12
C GLN A 79 3.61 3.27 8.09
N TRP A 80 3.25 3.47 6.82
CA TRP A 80 4.21 3.89 5.80
C TRP A 80 4.79 5.29 6.10
N GLY A 81 3.98 6.21 6.63
CA GLY A 81 4.42 7.51 7.11
C GLY A 81 5.45 7.40 8.25
N ALA A 82 5.23 6.49 9.19
CA ALA A 82 6.18 6.21 10.28
C ALA A 82 7.53 5.68 9.76
N VAL A 83 7.51 4.80 8.75
CA VAL A 83 8.76 4.34 8.08
C VAL A 83 9.53 5.52 7.49
N VAL A 84 8.87 6.43 6.76
CA VAL A 84 9.52 7.61 6.18
C VAL A 84 10.08 8.55 7.26
N ALA A 85 9.33 8.76 8.35
CA ALA A 85 9.78 9.58 9.47
C ALA A 85 11.04 9.00 10.13
N ASN A 86 11.05 7.69 10.39
CA ASN A 86 12.20 6.99 10.96
C ASN A 86 13.43 7.04 10.05
N CYS A 87 13.25 6.91 8.72
CA CYS A 87 14.36 7.08 7.78
C CYS A 87 14.99 8.48 7.87
N ARG A 88 14.16 9.53 7.94
CA ARG A 88 14.63 10.92 8.09
C ARG A 88 15.33 11.15 9.42
N ALA A 89 14.76 10.64 10.51
CA ALA A 89 15.35 10.77 11.85
C ALA A 89 16.74 10.11 11.90
N LEU A 90 16.88 8.90 11.37
CA LEU A 90 18.17 8.22 11.30
C LEU A 90 19.13 8.95 10.35
N ASN A 91 18.69 9.46 9.19
CA ASN A 91 19.56 10.26 8.32
C ASN A 91 20.11 11.50 9.07
N ASN A 92 19.26 12.22 9.80
CA ASN A 92 19.71 13.38 10.59
C ASN A 92 20.76 12.98 11.65
N ALA A 93 20.56 11.83 12.31
CA ALA A 93 21.53 11.30 13.27
C ALA A 93 22.87 10.94 12.59
N LEU A 94 22.83 10.32 11.41
CA LEU A 94 24.04 10.01 10.63
C LEU A 94 24.74 11.29 10.13
N THR A 95 23.98 12.32 9.75
CA THR A 95 24.55 13.61 9.30
C THR A 95 25.24 14.35 10.45
N ALA A 96 24.74 14.23 11.67
CA ALA A 96 25.40 14.81 12.84
C ALA A 96 26.78 14.20 13.14
N LEU A 97 27.07 13.00 12.60
CA LEU A 97 28.32 12.27 12.81
C LEU A 97 29.31 12.40 11.63
N ASP A 98 28.94 13.08 10.55
CA ASP A 98 29.77 13.12 9.32
C ASP A 98 31.16 13.75 9.57
N ASP A 99 31.26 14.71 10.49
CA ASP A 99 32.52 15.42 10.80
C ASP A 99 33.34 14.77 11.93
N THR A 100 32.85 13.68 12.55
CA THR A 100 33.48 13.12 13.76
C THR A 100 34.73 12.28 13.44
N SER A 101 34.71 11.48 12.37
CA SER A 101 35.87 10.67 11.98
C SER A 101 35.80 10.20 10.52
N ALA A 102 36.91 10.36 9.79
CA ALA A 102 37.04 9.86 8.43
C ALA A 102 36.95 8.31 8.35
N ALA A 103 37.20 7.61 9.47
CA ALA A 103 37.14 6.15 9.52
C ALA A 103 35.70 5.61 9.48
N ILE A 104 34.70 6.37 9.98
CA ILE A 104 33.29 5.94 10.01
C ILE A 104 32.47 6.38 8.80
N ALA A 105 32.96 7.37 8.04
CA ALA A 105 32.32 7.86 6.82
C ALA A 105 31.78 6.74 5.88
N PRO A 106 32.54 5.67 5.55
CA PRO A 106 32.02 4.60 4.70
C PRO A 106 30.87 3.80 5.34
N THR A 107 30.88 3.64 6.67
CA THR A 107 29.80 2.97 7.40
C THR A 107 28.54 3.83 7.42
N LEU A 108 28.67 5.13 7.68
CA LEU A 108 27.53 6.07 7.65
C LEU A 108 26.89 6.13 6.26
N ASP A 109 27.71 6.17 5.21
CA ASP A 109 27.26 6.18 3.81
C ASP A 109 26.54 4.86 3.43
N ARG A 110 27.11 3.70 3.81
CA ARG A 110 26.44 2.39 3.64
C ARG A 110 25.09 2.35 4.37
N MET A 111 25.03 2.85 5.60
CA MET A 111 23.81 2.93 6.39
C MET A 111 22.72 3.77 5.71
N ARG A 112 23.07 4.89 5.05
CA ARG A 112 22.13 5.72 4.28
C ARG A 112 21.61 4.97 3.05
N ARG A 113 22.49 4.37 2.26
CA ARG A 113 22.08 3.59 1.07
C ARG A 113 21.19 2.40 1.44
N ARG A 114 21.48 1.73 2.56
CA ARG A 114 20.68 0.60 3.05
C ARG A 114 19.25 1.00 3.41
N GLN A 115 19.02 2.20 3.93
CA GLN A 115 17.65 2.70 4.17
C GLN A 115 16.84 2.82 2.88
N VAL A 116 17.47 3.32 1.81
CA VAL A 116 16.83 3.44 0.49
C VAL A 116 16.48 2.05 -0.04
N ARG A 117 17.44 1.12 0.04
CA ARG A 117 17.22 -0.28 -0.35
C ARG A 117 16.08 -0.91 0.47
N HIS A 118 16.06 -0.71 1.78
CA HIS A 118 15.01 -1.21 2.67
C HIS A 118 13.62 -0.73 2.24
N ALA A 119 13.45 0.56 1.96
CA ALA A 119 12.16 1.11 1.55
C ALA A 119 11.65 0.48 0.24
N TRP A 120 12.53 0.30 -0.76
CA TRP A 120 12.18 -0.35 -2.02
C TRP A 120 11.89 -1.84 -1.85
N GLN A 121 12.70 -2.54 -1.06
CA GLN A 121 12.53 -3.96 -0.78
C GLN A 121 11.22 -4.24 -0.03
N LEU A 122 10.92 -3.47 1.01
CA LEU A 122 9.68 -3.56 1.77
C LEU A 122 8.46 -3.34 0.86
N ALA A 123 8.54 -2.34 -0.03
CA ALA A 123 7.46 -2.06 -0.97
C ALA A 123 7.26 -3.14 -2.04
N ALA A 124 8.30 -3.89 -2.39
CA ALA A 124 8.23 -5.02 -3.31
C ALA A 124 7.62 -6.26 -2.61
N GLU A 125 8.10 -6.57 -1.40
CA GLU A 125 7.61 -7.66 -0.55
C GLU A 125 6.11 -7.52 -0.24
N LEU A 126 5.67 -6.35 0.21
CA LEU A 126 4.25 -6.10 0.52
C LEU A 126 3.33 -6.20 -0.70
N ARG A 127 3.88 -6.05 -1.92
CA ARG A 127 3.13 -6.18 -3.18
C ARG A 127 3.23 -7.57 -3.80
N GLY A 128 4.09 -8.46 -3.28
CA GLY A 128 4.37 -9.75 -3.88
C GLY A 128 4.97 -9.65 -5.29
N VAL A 129 5.75 -8.61 -5.56
CA VAL A 129 6.42 -8.39 -6.86
C VAL A 129 7.94 -8.43 -6.70
N PRO A 130 8.72 -8.78 -7.74
CA PRO A 130 10.17 -8.70 -7.66
C PRO A 130 10.64 -7.28 -7.35
N ALA A 131 11.74 -7.18 -6.59
CA ALA A 131 12.38 -5.91 -6.30
C ALA A 131 12.82 -5.22 -7.61
N LEU A 132 12.81 -3.88 -7.59
CA LEU A 132 13.17 -3.09 -8.77
C LEU A 132 14.65 -3.37 -9.13
N PRO A 133 14.99 -3.58 -10.43
CA PRO A 133 16.37 -3.73 -10.87
C PRO A 133 17.24 -2.55 -10.41
N GLY A 134 18.48 -2.80 -10.02
CA GLY A 134 19.41 -1.79 -9.50
C GLY A 134 19.25 -1.48 -7.99
N VAL A 135 18.15 -1.88 -7.33
CA VAL A 135 17.99 -1.63 -5.89
C VAL A 135 19.01 -2.40 -5.04
N ALA A 136 19.36 -3.62 -5.45
CA ALA A 136 20.39 -4.40 -4.75
C ALA A 136 21.80 -3.79 -4.92
N GLU A 137 22.05 -3.08 -6.03
CA GLU A 137 23.33 -2.45 -6.35
C GLU A 137 23.60 -1.20 -5.48
N LEU A 138 22.58 -0.65 -4.82
CA LEU A 138 22.74 0.45 -3.86
C LEU A 138 23.64 0.07 -2.68
N THR A 139 23.69 -1.21 -2.31
CA THR A 139 24.49 -1.72 -1.19
C THR A 139 25.22 -2.97 -1.67
N PRO A 140 26.34 -2.82 -2.40
CA PRO A 140 27.11 -3.96 -2.89
C PRO A 140 27.71 -4.81 -1.75
N GLU A 141 27.80 -4.26 -0.54
CA GLU A 141 28.33 -4.91 0.66
C GLU A 141 27.34 -5.90 1.27
N ASP A 142 26.05 -5.74 1.00
CA ASP A 142 24.98 -6.57 1.54
C ASP A 142 24.59 -7.68 0.55
N PRO A 143 24.14 -8.87 1.03
CA PRO A 143 23.74 -9.95 0.13
C PRO A 143 22.62 -9.50 -0.83
N PRO A 144 22.66 -9.88 -2.12
CA PRO A 144 21.73 -9.36 -3.13
C PRO A 144 20.26 -9.76 -2.88
N GLN A 145 20.03 -10.96 -2.35
CA GLN A 145 18.70 -11.50 -2.05
C GLN A 145 18.37 -11.33 -0.56
N THR A 146 18.33 -10.09 -0.09
CA THR A 146 18.08 -9.77 1.32
C THR A 146 16.67 -9.23 1.51
N SER A 147 15.95 -9.75 2.51
CA SER A 147 14.62 -9.26 2.86
C SER A 147 14.67 -7.89 3.54
N ALA A 148 13.56 -7.16 3.53
CA ALA A 148 13.47 -5.85 4.20
C ALA A 148 13.85 -5.98 5.69
N THR A 149 13.30 -6.97 6.40
CA THR A 149 13.63 -7.20 7.82
C THR A 149 15.10 -7.51 8.03
N ARG A 150 15.73 -8.27 7.13
CA ARG A 150 17.17 -8.60 7.26
C ARG A 150 18.04 -7.37 7.03
N LEU A 151 17.66 -6.43 6.15
CA LEU A 151 18.37 -5.15 5.98
C LEU A 151 18.35 -4.32 7.28
N LEU A 152 17.24 -4.32 8.03
CA LEU A 152 17.19 -3.65 9.33
C LEU A 152 18.11 -4.31 10.37
N ASN A 153 18.22 -5.65 10.35
CA ASN A 153 19.14 -6.37 11.23
C ASN A 153 20.61 -6.05 10.92
N LEU A 154 20.96 -5.91 9.63
CA LEU A 154 22.29 -5.47 9.22
C LEU A 154 22.55 -4.01 9.65
N GLN A 155 21.54 -3.15 9.56
CA GLN A 155 21.61 -1.78 10.06
C GLN A 155 21.91 -1.74 11.56
N ALA A 156 21.24 -2.58 12.35
CA ALA A 156 21.46 -2.67 13.79
C ALA A 156 22.86 -3.19 14.13
N ALA A 157 23.43 -4.09 13.31
CA ALA A 157 24.81 -4.53 13.47
C ALA A 157 25.80 -3.37 13.27
N ASP A 158 25.63 -2.58 12.21
CA ASP A 158 26.47 -1.39 11.98
C ASP A 158 26.35 -0.38 13.13
N THR A 159 25.15 -0.16 13.68
CA THR A 159 24.97 0.69 14.87
C THR A 159 25.74 0.15 16.07
N ARG A 160 25.68 -1.16 16.33
CA ARG A 160 26.42 -1.79 17.42
C ARG A 160 27.92 -1.61 17.25
N ASP A 161 28.43 -1.81 16.03
CA ASP A 161 29.85 -1.68 15.75
C ASP A 161 30.33 -0.24 15.96
N LEU A 162 29.53 0.78 15.61
CA LEU A 162 29.84 2.18 15.90
C LEU A 162 29.88 2.49 17.40
N VAL A 163 28.96 1.91 18.18
CA VAL A 163 28.94 2.05 19.65
C VAL A 163 30.19 1.43 20.28
N LEU A 164 30.62 0.25 19.81
CA LEU A 164 31.81 -0.41 20.32
C LEU A 164 33.13 0.33 20.00
N VAL A 165 33.09 1.29 19.08
CA VAL A 165 34.24 2.14 18.71
C VAL A 165 34.22 3.48 19.49
N ASP A 166 33.38 3.60 20.54
CA ASP A 166 33.22 4.81 21.39
C ASP A 166 32.78 6.08 20.62
N LEU A 167 32.02 5.93 19.53
CA LEU A 167 31.63 7.05 18.66
C LEU A 167 30.16 7.52 18.80
N ILE A 168 29.39 6.93 19.73
CA ILE A 168 28.00 7.29 20.05
C ILE A 168 27.82 7.24 21.57
#